data_AF-A0A1Z4JPY6-F1
#
_entry.id   AF-A0A1Z4JPY6-F1
#
_cell.length_a   1.000
_cell.length_b   1.000
_cell.length_c   1.000
_cell.angle_alpha   90.00
_cell.angle_beta   90.00
_cell.angle_gamma   90.00
#
_symmetry.space_group_name_H-M   'P 1'
#
loop_
_entity.id
_entity.type
_entity.pdbx_description
1 polymer ?
#
loop_
_entity_poly.entity_id
_entity_poly.type
_entity_poly.pdbx_seq_one_letter_code
_entity_poly.pdbx_strand_id
1 'polypeptide(L)'
;MRTRKWMSLAAMAGLSLYLVLGSATPAQAMHIAEGFLPVQWAAFWWAISLPFFAFGLRSLTRITRQNPELKLLLALAGAFTFVLSALKLPSVTGSCSHPTGTGLGAILFGPAVMTVLGGLVLLFQAVLLAHGGLTTLGANLFSMAIVGPFVAYGIYHLVLRTGNQKAAIFLASAFANLLTYVTTSIQLALAFPAATGGVWAAFLKFAGIFALTQIPLAISEGLLTVLVWNWLQTYNRTELETLNLMKT
;
A
#
# COMPACT_ATOMS: atom_id res chain seq x y z
N MET A 1 -21.22 -4.47 -46.62
CA MET A 1 -20.92 -3.50 -45.53
C MET A 1 -21.66 -3.75 -44.23
N ARG A 2 -22.97 -4.06 -44.25
CA ARG A 2 -23.79 -4.25 -43.03
C ARG A 2 -23.34 -5.44 -42.17
N THR A 3 -23.06 -6.60 -42.77
CA THR A 3 -22.62 -7.83 -42.09
C THR A 3 -21.32 -7.67 -41.28
N ARG A 4 -20.34 -6.93 -41.80
CA ARG A 4 -19.05 -6.67 -41.13
C ARG A 4 -19.20 -5.82 -39.85
N LYS A 5 -20.23 -4.95 -39.78
CA LYS A 5 -20.56 -4.16 -38.57
C LYS A 5 -21.20 -5.02 -37.48
N TRP A 6 -22.06 -5.97 -37.85
CA TRP A 6 -22.66 -6.89 -36.88
C TRP A 6 -21.65 -7.88 -36.31
N MET A 7 -20.70 -8.36 -37.12
CA MET A 7 -19.60 -9.20 -36.66
C MET A 7 -18.67 -8.46 -35.68
N SER A 8 -18.39 -7.18 -35.92
CA SER A 8 -17.56 -6.38 -35.00
C SER A 8 -18.29 -6.07 -33.69
N LEU A 9 -19.60 -5.77 -33.73
CA LEU A 9 -20.40 -5.59 -32.52
C LEU A 9 -20.52 -6.89 -31.71
N ALA A 10 -20.71 -8.03 -32.36
CA ALA A 10 -20.74 -9.35 -31.70
C ALA A 10 -19.38 -9.73 -31.11
N ALA A 11 -18.28 -9.44 -31.82
CA ALA A 11 -16.92 -9.64 -31.30
C ALA A 11 -16.62 -8.72 -30.12
N MET A 12 -17.06 -7.45 -30.16
CA MET A 12 -16.94 -6.52 -29.04
C MET A 12 -17.78 -6.98 -27.85
N ALA A 13 -19.03 -7.36 -28.06
CA ALA A 13 -19.89 -7.87 -26.98
C ALA A 13 -19.33 -9.18 -26.39
N GLY A 14 -18.81 -10.07 -27.24
CA GLY A 14 -18.15 -11.31 -26.81
C GLY A 14 -16.86 -11.06 -26.04
N LEU A 15 -16.04 -10.09 -26.46
CA LEU A 15 -14.84 -9.67 -25.75
C LEU A 15 -15.19 -8.99 -24.43
N SER A 16 -16.17 -8.09 -24.41
CA SER A 16 -16.67 -7.46 -23.19
C SER A 16 -17.23 -8.48 -22.22
N LEU A 17 -18.01 -9.45 -22.70
CA LEU A 17 -18.55 -10.53 -21.88
C LEU A 17 -17.44 -11.46 -21.38
N TYR A 18 -16.44 -11.77 -22.21
CA TYR A 18 -15.26 -12.53 -21.79
C TYR A 18 -14.43 -11.79 -20.75
N LEU A 19 -14.29 -10.47 -20.86
CA LEU A 19 -13.60 -9.64 -19.88
C LEU A 19 -14.39 -9.49 -18.57
N VAL A 20 -15.72 -9.46 -18.63
CA VAL A 20 -16.60 -9.39 -17.45
C VAL A 20 -16.72 -10.75 -16.76
N LEU A 21 -16.77 -11.85 -17.51
CA LEU A 21 -16.81 -13.21 -16.96
C LEU A 21 -15.43 -13.73 -16.56
N GLY A 22 -14.38 -13.25 -17.24
CA GLY A 22 -12.98 -13.52 -16.96
C GLY A 22 -12.33 -12.48 -16.05
N SER A 23 -13.08 -11.50 -15.54
CA SER A 23 -12.61 -10.66 -14.45
C SER A 23 -12.27 -11.60 -13.31
N ALA A 24 -10.97 -11.69 -13.00
CA ALA A 24 -10.47 -12.56 -11.96
C ALA A 24 -11.37 -12.39 -10.73
N THR A 25 -11.73 -13.51 -10.10
CA THR A 25 -12.12 -13.52 -8.68
C THR A 25 -11.24 -12.50 -7.99
N PRO A 26 -11.79 -11.53 -7.23
CA PRO A 26 -10.96 -10.50 -6.64
C PRO A 26 -9.86 -11.24 -5.91
N ALA A 27 -8.63 -11.11 -6.44
CA ALA A 27 -7.47 -11.64 -5.78
C ALA A 27 -7.59 -11.17 -4.34
N GLN A 28 -7.14 -11.98 -3.37
CA GLN A 28 -7.13 -11.63 -1.96
C GLN A 28 -6.14 -10.46 -1.75
N ALA A 29 -6.51 -9.33 -2.31
CA ALA A 29 -5.70 -8.19 -2.64
C ALA A 29 -5.93 -7.17 -1.54
N MET A 30 -4.82 -6.68 -1.04
CA MET A 30 -4.75 -5.64 -0.04
C MET A 30 -5.47 -4.35 -0.48
N HIS A 31 -5.58 -4.11 -1.79
CA HIS A 31 -6.15 -2.90 -2.39
C HIS A 31 -7.64 -3.07 -2.67
N ILE A 32 -8.41 -2.05 -2.33
CA ILE A 32 -9.82 -1.94 -2.70
C ILE A 32 -9.88 -1.69 -4.21
N ALA A 33 -10.56 -2.59 -4.93
CA ALA A 33 -10.64 -2.58 -6.39
C ALA A 33 -11.44 -1.37 -6.94
N GLU A 34 -11.16 -1.00 -8.19
CA GLU A 34 -11.87 0.06 -8.91
C GLU A 34 -13.40 -0.16 -8.89
N GLY A 35 -14.14 0.91 -8.62
CA GLY A 35 -15.61 0.87 -8.60
C GLY A 35 -16.21 0.06 -7.44
N PHE A 36 -15.39 -0.48 -6.54
CA PHE A 36 -15.90 -1.27 -5.42
C PHE A 36 -16.60 -0.40 -4.38
N LEU A 37 -16.10 0.81 -4.08
CA LEU A 37 -16.75 1.70 -3.10
C LEU A 37 -17.88 2.53 -3.73
N PRO A 38 -18.99 2.76 -3.00
CA PRO A 38 -19.97 3.77 -3.38
C PRO A 38 -19.31 5.15 -3.52
N VAL A 39 -19.80 5.96 -4.47
CA VAL A 39 -19.22 7.28 -4.80
C VAL A 39 -19.03 8.18 -3.57
N GLN A 40 -19.98 8.15 -2.64
CA GLN A 40 -19.91 8.93 -1.40
C GLN A 40 -18.71 8.54 -0.53
N TRP A 41 -18.45 7.23 -0.39
CA TRP A 41 -17.30 6.72 0.37
C TRP A 41 -15.98 6.97 -0.37
N ALA A 42 -15.96 6.81 -1.68
CA ALA A 42 -14.78 7.15 -2.49
C ALA A 42 -14.39 8.63 -2.31
N ALA A 43 -15.36 9.55 -2.41
CA ALA A 43 -15.15 10.97 -2.21
C ALA A 43 -14.70 11.31 -0.78
N PHE A 44 -15.31 10.67 0.22
CA PHE A 44 -14.94 10.83 1.63
C PHE A 44 -13.48 10.47 1.89
N TRP A 45 -13.02 9.32 1.40
CA TRP A 45 -11.63 8.89 1.61
C TRP A 45 -10.63 9.76 0.85
N TRP A 46 -10.98 10.27 -0.34
CA TRP A 46 -10.19 11.29 -1.00
C TRP A 46 -10.08 12.57 -0.16
N ALA A 47 -11.20 13.07 0.37
CA ALA A 47 -11.21 14.28 1.19
C ALA A 47 -10.33 14.14 2.45
N ILE A 48 -10.30 12.96 3.08
CA ILE A 48 -9.45 12.70 4.25
C ILE A 48 -7.98 12.55 3.86
N SER A 49 -7.67 11.87 2.76
CA SER A 49 -6.28 11.56 2.40
C SER A 49 -5.53 12.74 1.78
N LEU A 50 -6.22 13.65 1.08
CA LEU A 50 -5.60 14.79 0.40
C LEU A 50 -4.80 15.72 1.33
N PRO A 51 -5.28 16.10 2.53
CA PRO A 51 -4.49 16.89 3.47
C PRO A 51 -3.14 16.27 3.82
N PHE A 52 -3.09 14.95 4.06
CA PHE A 52 -1.85 14.24 4.36
C PHE A 52 -0.93 14.19 3.15
N PHE A 53 -1.47 13.92 1.96
CA PHE A 53 -0.70 13.94 0.72
C PHE A 53 -0.11 15.34 0.43
N ALA A 54 -0.90 16.40 0.63
CA ALA A 54 -0.46 17.78 0.47
C ALA A 54 0.63 18.15 1.49
N PHE A 55 0.50 17.70 2.74
CA PHE A 55 1.54 17.85 3.76
C PHE A 55 2.83 17.11 3.36
N GLY A 56 2.72 15.86 2.91
CA GLY A 56 3.83 15.08 2.38
C GLY A 56 4.52 15.76 1.20
N LEU A 57 3.76 16.34 0.28
CA LEU A 57 4.29 17.05 -0.88
C LEU A 57 5.09 18.29 -0.46
N ARG A 58 4.60 19.05 0.53
CA ARG A 58 5.34 20.18 1.11
C ARG A 58 6.64 19.73 1.77
N SER A 59 6.60 18.65 2.56
CA SER A 59 7.78 18.07 3.19
C SER A 59 8.81 17.61 2.15
N LEU A 60 8.37 16.86 1.15
CA LEU A 60 9.19 16.37 0.05
C LEU A 60 9.84 17.52 -0.74
N THR A 61 9.07 18.57 -1.04
CA THR A 61 9.57 19.76 -1.74
C THR A 61 10.62 20.50 -0.91
N ARG A 62 10.43 20.60 0.41
CA ARG A 62 11.42 21.22 1.30
C ARG A 62 12.73 20.42 1.32
N ILE A 63 12.65 19.11 1.53
CA ILE A 63 13.81 18.21 1.60
C ILE A 63 14.62 18.25 0.30
N THR A 64 13.93 18.15 -0.85
CA THR A 64 14.58 18.15 -2.17
C THR A 64 15.13 19.51 -2.59
N ARG A 65 14.62 20.62 -2.04
CA ARG A 65 15.22 21.95 -2.22
C ARG A 65 16.48 22.14 -1.39
N GLN A 66 16.52 21.58 -0.19
CA GLN A 66 17.68 21.67 0.69
C GLN A 66 18.82 20.76 0.23
N ASN A 67 18.48 19.58 -0.31
CA ASN A 67 19.45 18.58 -0.77
C ASN A 67 19.02 18.05 -2.16
N PRO A 68 19.42 18.72 -3.26
CA PRO A 68 19.00 18.37 -4.61
C PRO A 68 19.38 16.94 -5.03
N GLU A 69 20.51 16.41 -4.55
CA GLU A 69 20.95 15.04 -4.83
C GLU A 69 19.96 13.97 -4.36
N LEU A 70 19.15 14.26 -3.33
CA LEU A 70 18.17 13.32 -2.80
C LEU A 70 17.00 13.08 -3.76
N LYS A 71 16.76 14.00 -4.70
CA LYS A 71 15.66 13.87 -5.66
C LYS A 71 15.79 12.58 -6.48
N LEU A 72 17.01 12.24 -6.89
CA LEU A 72 17.30 11.02 -7.64
C LEU A 72 17.09 9.78 -6.77
N LEU A 73 17.58 9.79 -5.53
CA LEU A 73 17.42 8.68 -4.58
C LEU A 73 15.96 8.40 -4.27
N LEU A 74 15.15 9.43 -4.05
CA LEU A 74 13.72 9.29 -3.77
C LEU A 74 12.94 8.77 -4.98
N ALA A 75 13.29 9.21 -6.19
CA ALA A 75 12.71 8.70 -7.43
C ALA A 75 13.05 7.22 -7.64
N LEU A 76 14.33 6.84 -7.45
CA LEU A 76 14.78 5.45 -7.53
C LEU A 76 14.11 4.58 -6.46
N ALA A 77 13.98 5.07 -5.23
CA ALA A 77 13.28 4.38 -4.16
C ALA A 77 11.82 4.12 -4.51
N GLY A 78 11.08 5.14 -4.99
CA GLY A 78 9.70 4.97 -5.43
C GLY A 78 9.55 3.98 -6.58
N ALA A 79 10.42 4.07 -7.60
CA ALA A 79 10.43 3.13 -8.72
C ALA A 79 10.75 1.70 -8.27
N PHE A 80 11.73 1.54 -7.39
CA PHE A 80 12.09 0.23 -6.82
C PHE A 80 10.95 -0.35 -5.98
N THR A 81 10.29 0.45 -5.12
CA THR A 81 9.13 0.01 -4.35
C THR A 81 7.99 -0.42 -5.27
N PHE A 82 7.74 0.31 -6.36
CA PHE A 82 6.75 -0.10 -7.37
C PHE A 82 7.12 -1.45 -8.02
N VAL A 83 8.36 -1.60 -8.49
CA VAL A 83 8.83 -2.86 -9.11
C VAL A 83 8.77 -4.02 -8.12
N LEU A 84 9.22 -3.81 -6.88
CA LEU A 84 9.16 -4.83 -5.83
C LEU A 84 7.72 -5.24 -5.53
N SER A 85 6.79 -4.29 -5.51
CA SER A 85 5.35 -4.58 -5.35
C SER A 85 4.74 -5.35 -6.52
N ALA A 86 5.38 -5.35 -7.69
CA ALA A 86 4.95 -6.13 -8.84
C ALA A 86 5.48 -7.58 -8.82
N LEU A 87 6.48 -7.89 -7.98
CA LEU A 87 7.03 -9.23 -7.83
C LEU A 87 6.09 -10.08 -6.97
N LYS A 88 5.63 -11.21 -7.52
CA LYS A 88 4.81 -12.19 -6.80
C LYS A 88 5.69 -13.01 -5.87
N LEU A 89 5.57 -12.81 -4.57
CA LEU A 89 6.17 -13.70 -3.58
C LEU A 89 5.21 -14.88 -3.30
N PRO A 90 5.71 -16.12 -3.25
CA PRO A 90 4.89 -17.26 -2.87
C PRO A 90 4.43 -17.09 -1.42
N SER A 91 3.11 -17.06 -1.18
CA SER A 91 2.56 -17.05 0.18
C SER A 91 2.36 -18.48 0.70
N VAL A 92 2.41 -18.61 2.04
CA VAL A 92 2.22 -19.87 2.77
C VAL A 92 0.85 -20.52 2.49
N THR A 93 -0.14 -19.73 2.04
CA THR A 93 -1.50 -20.21 1.77
C THR A 93 -1.82 -20.36 0.27
N GLY A 94 -0.80 -20.35 -0.61
CA GLY A 94 -1.00 -20.50 -2.06
C GLY A 94 -1.56 -19.26 -2.78
N SER A 95 -1.69 -18.12 -2.08
CA SER A 95 -2.03 -16.84 -2.70
C SER A 95 -0.77 -16.13 -3.23
N CYS A 96 -0.92 -15.25 -4.22
CA CYS A 96 0.15 -14.36 -4.65
C CYS A 96 0.09 -13.07 -3.82
N SER A 97 1.07 -12.88 -2.94
CA SER A 97 1.23 -11.65 -2.17
C SER A 97 2.43 -10.86 -2.69
N HIS A 98 2.42 -9.55 -2.48
CA HIS A 98 3.56 -8.70 -2.78
C HIS A 98 3.95 -7.92 -1.53
N PRO A 99 5.25 -7.67 -1.30
CA PRO A 99 5.70 -6.87 -0.19
C PRO A 99 5.28 -5.41 -0.41
N THR A 100 4.72 -4.80 0.63
CA THR A 100 4.17 -3.44 0.57
C THR A 100 5.26 -2.38 0.70
N GLY A 101 6.38 -2.70 1.35
CA GLY A 101 7.51 -1.81 1.58
C GLY A 101 7.21 -0.63 2.51
N THR A 102 6.02 -0.59 3.12
CA THR A 102 5.52 0.53 3.92
C THR A 102 6.35 0.75 5.17
N GLY A 103 6.67 -0.32 5.89
CA GLY A 103 7.49 -0.29 7.09
C GLY A 103 8.91 0.21 6.83
N LEU A 104 9.60 -0.40 5.86
CA LEU A 104 10.96 -0.01 5.48
C LEU A 104 11.02 1.43 4.96
N GLY A 105 10.09 1.80 4.08
CA GLY A 105 10.01 3.13 3.51
C GLY A 105 9.77 4.20 4.58
N ALA A 106 8.92 3.92 5.57
CA ALA A 106 8.69 4.85 6.69
C ALA A 106 9.92 5.01 7.57
N ILE A 107 10.68 3.94 7.80
CA ILE A 107 11.93 3.97 8.58
C ILE A 107 13.03 4.73 7.82
N LEU A 108 13.09 4.62 6.49
CA LEU A 108 14.14 5.26 5.68
C LEU A 108 13.82 6.72 5.33
N PHE A 109 12.60 6.99 4.87
CA PHE A 109 12.21 8.29 4.28
C PHE A 109 11.27 9.11 5.18
N GLY A 110 10.74 8.50 6.25
CA GLY A 110 9.76 9.13 7.13
C GLY A 110 8.33 9.04 6.59
N PRO A 111 7.32 9.15 7.48
CA PRO A 111 5.92 8.92 7.13
C PRO A 111 5.37 9.98 6.17
N ALA A 112 5.81 11.25 6.30
CA ALA A 112 5.35 12.34 5.44
C ALA A 112 5.74 12.12 3.97
N VAL A 113 7.00 11.75 3.70
CA VAL A 113 7.49 11.45 2.34
C VAL A 113 6.78 10.22 1.79
N MET A 114 6.55 9.21 2.64
CA MET A 114 5.84 7.99 2.24
C MET A 114 4.39 8.22 1.84
N THR A 115 3.71 9.26 2.32
CA THR A 115 2.37 9.60 1.81
C THR A 115 2.41 9.91 0.30
N VAL A 116 3.47 10.54 -0.18
CA VAL A 116 3.63 10.88 -1.60
C VAL A 116 4.15 9.70 -2.39
N LEU A 117 5.24 9.07 -1.95
CA LEU A 117 5.82 7.92 -2.64
C LEU A 117 4.83 6.76 -2.72
N GLY A 118 4.16 6.44 -1.61
CA GLY A 118 3.10 5.43 -1.57
C GLY A 118 1.93 5.79 -2.47
N GLY A 119 1.51 7.07 -2.50
CA GLY A 119 0.46 7.53 -3.41
C GLY A 119 0.82 7.37 -4.89
N LEU A 120 2.07 7.65 -5.27
CA LEU A 120 2.56 7.44 -6.63
C LEU A 120 2.64 5.96 -6.99
N VAL A 121 3.11 5.11 -6.06
CA VAL A 121 3.13 3.65 -6.25
C VAL A 121 1.71 3.13 -6.48
N LEU A 122 0.74 3.53 -5.64
CA LEU A 122 -0.66 3.14 -5.77
C LEU A 122 -1.28 3.61 -7.09
N LEU A 123 -0.95 4.82 -7.53
CA LEU A 123 -1.39 5.34 -8.82
C LEU A 123 -0.86 4.48 -9.97
N PHE A 124 0.42 4.13 -9.96
CA PHE A 124 1.00 3.26 -10.99
C PHE A 124 0.45 1.83 -10.91
N GLN A 125 0.18 1.30 -9.72
CA GLN A 125 -0.47 0.00 -9.56
C GLN A 125 -1.88 0.01 -10.18
N ALA A 126 -2.65 1.07 -9.95
CA ALA A 126 -3.99 1.20 -10.53
C ALA A 126 -3.95 1.32 -12.05
N VAL A 127 -3.03 2.12 -12.60
CA VAL A 127 -2.97 2.41 -14.05
C VAL A 127 -2.26 1.33 -14.85
N LEU A 128 -1.13 0.80 -14.35
CA LEU A 128 -0.26 -0.09 -15.12
C LEU A 128 -0.49 -1.58 -14.82
N LEU A 129 -0.89 -1.91 -13.59
CA LEU A 129 -1.07 -3.29 -13.15
C LEU A 129 -2.53 -3.69 -12.97
N ALA A 130 -3.47 -2.77 -13.22
CA ALA A 130 -4.90 -2.93 -12.92
C ALA A 130 -5.12 -3.45 -11.48
N HIS A 131 -4.29 -2.98 -10.54
CA HIS A 131 -4.29 -3.41 -9.15
C HIS A 131 -4.73 -2.25 -8.25
N GLY A 132 -5.88 -2.39 -7.59
CA GLY A 132 -6.55 -1.29 -6.89
C GLY A 132 -7.50 -0.53 -7.82
N GLY A 133 -7.55 0.80 -7.67
CA GLY A 133 -8.43 1.67 -8.45
C GLY A 133 -8.10 3.15 -8.29
N LEU A 134 -8.50 3.96 -9.28
CA LEU A 134 -8.48 5.43 -9.26
C LEU A 134 -9.58 6.01 -8.38
N THR A 135 -10.80 5.48 -8.44
CA THR A 135 -11.89 5.94 -7.56
C THR A 135 -11.62 5.59 -6.11
N THR A 136 -11.05 4.40 -5.87
CA THR A 136 -10.68 3.90 -4.55
C THR A 136 -9.28 4.31 -4.10
N LEU A 137 -8.54 5.06 -4.93
CA LEU A 137 -7.18 5.49 -4.64
C LEU A 137 -7.10 6.26 -3.33
N GLY A 138 -8.07 7.13 -3.03
CA GLY A 138 -8.12 7.86 -1.76
C GLY A 138 -8.20 6.94 -0.54
N ALA A 139 -8.94 5.84 -0.61
CA ALA A 139 -9.07 4.87 0.48
C ALA A 139 -7.80 4.02 0.63
N ASN A 140 -7.24 3.54 -0.49
CA ASN A 140 -5.98 2.79 -0.50
C ASN A 140 -4.80 3.65 -0.02
N LEU A 141 -4.76 4.92 -0.42
CA LEU A 141 -3.78 5.91 0.04
C LEU A 141 -3.87 6.09 1.55
N PHE A 142 -5.09 6.18 2.10
CA PHE A 142 -5.30 6.31 3.54
C PHE A 142 -4.73 5.12 4.32
N SER A 143 -5.06 3.90 3.92
CA SER A 143 -4.60 2.72 4.65
C SER A 143 -3.10 2.48 4.46
N MET A 144 -2.60 2.53 3.23
CA MET A 144 -1.27 2.03 2.88
C MET A 144 -0.17 3.09 2.90
N ALA A 145 -0.47 4.34 2.56
CA ALA A 145 0.52 5.41 2.47
C ALA A 145 0.44 6.37 3.66
N ILE A 146 -0.64 6.33 4.44
CA ILE A 146 -0.83 7.17 5.62
C ILE A 146 -0.81 6.29 6.88
N VAL A 147 -1.83 5.46 7.13
CA VAL A 147 -1.88 4.68 8.38
C VAL A 147 -0.66 3.77 8.54
N GLY A 148 -0.35 2.95 7.54
CA GLY A 148 0.82 2.05 7.58
C GLY A 148 2.13 2.75 7.94
N PRO A 149 2.58 3.76 7.17
CA PRO A 149 3.83 4.48 7.44
C PRO A 149 3.86 5.23 8.78
N PHE A 150 2.75 5.85 9.19
CA PHE A 150 2.71 6.54 10.49
C PHE A 150 2.77 5.56 11.66
N VAL A 151 2.08 4.41 11.56
CA VAL A 151 2.18 3.31 12.54
C VAL A 151 3.60 2.74 12.57
N ALA A 152 4.20 2.47 11.40
CA ALA A 152 5.57 1.99 11.30
C ALA A 152 6.54 2.91 12.04
N TYR A 153 6.45 4.22 11.77
CA TYR A 153 7.31 5.23 12.37
C TYR A 153 7.12 5.30 13.89
N GLY A 154 5.87 5.31 14.37
CA GLY A 154 5.56 5.32 15.80
C GLY A 154 6.08 4.08 16.53
N ILE A 155 5.81 2.89 15.99
CA ILE A 155 6.27 1.61 16.56
C ILE A 155 7.80 1.52 16.53
N TYR A 156 8.43 1.93 15.42
CA TYR A 156 9.89 1.95 15.29
C TYR A 156 10.51 2.78 16.41
N HIS A 157 10.09 4.03 16.58
CA HIS A 157 10.65 4.92 17.60
C HIS A 157 10.31 4.49 19.03
N LEU A 158 9.14 3.89 19.26
CA LEU A 158 8.76 3.36 20.57
C LEU A 158 9.65 2.17 20.97
N VAL A 159 9.79 1.20 20.09
CA VAL A 159 10.57 -0.02 20.35
C VAL A 159 12.07 0.27 20.35
N LEU A 160 12.54 1.23 19.54
CA LEU A 160 13.95 1.62 19.52
C LEU A 160 14.46 2.10 20.89
N ARG A 161 13.58 2.64 21.76
CA ARG A 161 13.91 3.00 23.15
C ARG A 161 14.37 1.82 24.01
N THR A 162 14.03 0.59 23.61
CA THR A 162 14.50 -0.64 24.28
C THR A 162 15.92 -1.04 23.89
N GLY A 163 16.54 -0.35 22.92
CA GLY A 163 17.86 -0.67 22.37
C GLY A 163 17.85 -1.78 21.31
N ASN A 164 16.73 -2.47 21.09
CA ASN A 164 16.65 -3.56 20.12
C ASN A 164 16.19 -3.07 18.73
N GLN A 165 17.15 -2.64 17.91
CA GLN A 165 16.87 -2.13 16.56
C GLN A 165 16.23 -3.19 15.63
N LYS A 166 16.65 -4.46 15.71
CA LYS A 166 16.07 -5.53 14.89
C LYS A 166 14.60 -5.76 15.22
N ALA A 167 14.27 -5.80 16.52
CA ALA A 167 12.88 -5.88 16.96
C ALA A 167 12.07 -4.65 16.55
N ALA A 168 12.65 -3.44 16.65
CA ALA A 168 11.98 -2.21 16.22
C ALA A 168 11.61 -2.25 14.74
N ILE A 169 12.51 -2.70 13.87
CA ILE A 169 12.28 -2.81 12.44
C ILE A 169 11.23 -3.89 12.12
N PHE A 170 11.36 -5.08 12.74
CA PHE A 170 10.42 -6.18 12.56
C PHE A 170 9.01 -5.75 12.95
N LEU A 171 8.84 -5.22 14.16
CA LEU A 171 7.54 -4.81 14.68
C LEU A 171 6.97 -3.64 13.90
N ALA A 172 7.78 -2.64 13.54
CA ALA A 172 7.32 -1.53 12.72
C ALA A 172 6.72 -2.00 11.39
N SER A 173 7.40 -2.90 10.69
CA SER A 173 6.93 -3.42 9.40
C SER A 173 5.72 -4.34 9.56
N ALA A 174 5.75 -5.26 10.52
CA ALA A 174 4.62 -6.17 10.79
C ALA A 174 3.35 -5.41 11.20
N PHE A 175 3.45 -4.43 12.12
CA PHE A 175 2.31 -3.63 12.55
C PHE A 175 1.83 -2.67 11.45
N ALA A 176 2.72 -2.07 10.65
CA ALA A 176 2.31 -1.25 9.52
C ALA A 176 1.39 -2.00 8.56
N ASN A 177 1.77 -3.23 8.21
CA ASN A 177 0.97 -4.12 7.40
C ASN A 177 -0.35 -4.45 8.08
N LEU A 178 -0.32 -4.99 9.31
CA LEU A 178 -1.53 -5.34 10.07
C LEU A 178 -2.53 -4.18 10.15
N LEU A 179 -2.06 -2.97 10.48
CA LEU A 179 -2.93 -1.81 10.64
C LEU A 179 -3.45 -1.29 9.30
N THR A 180 -2.70 -1.48 8.22
CA THR A 180 -3.21 -1.22 6.87
C THR A 180 -4.42 -2.10 6.57
N TYR A 181 -4.33 -3.41 6.86
CA TYR A 181 -5.46 -4.33 6.65
C TYR A 181 -6.63 -4.04 7.58
N VAL A 182 -6.38 -3.76 8.86
CA VAL A 182 -7.43 -3.36 9.81
C VAL A 182 -8.16 -2.12 9.29
N THR A 183 -7.41 -1.12 8.80
CA THR A 183 -7.99 0.10 8.22
C THR A 183 -8.83 -0.23 7.00
N THR A 184 -8.32 -1.04 6.07
CA THR A 184 -9.09 -1.47 4.89
C THR A 184 -10.36 -2.24 5.30
N SER A 185 -10.30 -3.11 6.31
CA SER A 185 -11.49 -3.80 6.84
C SER A 185 -12.51 -2.84 7.42
N ILE A 186 -12.08 -1.78 8.11
CA ILE A 186 -12.97 -0.71 8.62
C ILE A 186 -13.60 0.05 7.45
N GLN A 187 -12.80 0.43 6.44
CA GLN A 187 -13.29 1.13 5.24
C GLN A 187 -14.40 0.34 4.56
N LEU A 188 -14.20 -0.97 4.39
CA LEU A 188 -15.18 -1.88 3.80
C LEU A 188 -16.40 -2.09 4.69
N ALA A 189 -16.21 -2.24 6.00
CA ALA A 189 -17.32 -2.41 6.93
C ALA A 189 -18.25 -1.20 7.02
N LEU A 190 -17.68 0.00 6.92
CA LEU A 190 -18.44 1.26 6.87
C LEU A 190 -19.21 1.40 5.55
N ALA A 191 -18.60 1.01 4.43
CA ALA A 191 -19.24 1.05 3.12
C ALA A 191 -20.32 -0.03 2.93
N PHE A 192 -20.13 -1.20 3.57
CA PHE A 192 -21.01 -2.36 3.44
C PHE A 192 -21.39 -2.95 4.81
N PRO A 193 -22.24 -2.26 5.59
CA PRO A 193 -22.75 -2.80 6.85
C PRO A 193 -23.54 -4.10 6.61
N ALA A 194 -23.38 -5.08 7.50
CA ALA A 194 -24.12 -6.33 7.42
C ALA A 194 -25.60 -6.12 7.78
N ALA A 195 -26.51 -6.86 7.14
CA ALA A 195 -27.94 -6.79 7.41
C ALA A 195 -28.28 -7.09 8.87
N THR A 196 -27.54 -8.04 9.48
CA THR A 196 -27.58 -8.33 10.91
C THR A 196 -26.23 -7.97 11.55
N GLY A 197 -26.27 -7.20 12.64
CA GLY A 197 -25.06 -6.77 13.36
C GLY A 197 -24.29 -5.59 12.74
N GLY A 198 -24.78 -5.02 11.64
CA GLY A 198 -24.32 -3.73 11.10
C GLY A 198 -22.83 -3.68 10.76
N VAL A 199 -22.20 -2.54 11.03
CA VAL A 199 -20.78 -2.28 10.74
C VAL A 199 -19.87 -3.25 11.51
N TRP A 200 -20.19 -3.56 12.77
CA TRP A 200 -19.34 -4.41 13.59
C TRP A 200 -19.26 -5.85 13.05
N ALA A 201 -20.40 -6.42 12.68
CA ALA A 201 -20.42 -7.76 12.06
C ALA A 201 -19.71 -7.77 10.69
N ALA A 202 -19.86 -6.71 9.88
CA ALA A 202 -19.13 -6.56 8.62
C ALA A 202 -17.62 -6.47 8.85
N PHE A 203 -17.18 -5.69 9.84
CA PHE A 203 -15.77 -5.57 10.21
C PHE A 203 -15.18 -6.92 10.60
N LEU A 204 -15.81 -7.67 11.50
CA LEU A 204 -15.34 -8.99 11.91
C LEU A 204 -15.25 -9.96 10.72
N LYS A 205 -16.21 -9.89 9.78
CA LYS A 205 -16.18 -10.68 8.55
C LYS A 205 -14.96 -10.32 7.68
N PHE A 206 -14.78 -9.04 7.33
CA PHE A 206 -13.67 -8.61 6.48
C PHE A 206 -12.31 -8.85 7.14
N ALA A 207 -12.17 -8.49 8.41
CA ALA A 207 -10.95 -8.69 9.19
C ALA A 207 -10.62 -10.18 9.32
N GLY A 208 -11.62 -11.03 9.59
CA GLY A 208 -11.43 -12.48 9.69
C GLY A 208 -10.99 -13.12 8.38
N ILE A 209 -11.58 -12.73 7.25
CA ILE A 209 -11.18 -13.22 5.92
C ILE A 209 -9.75 -12.81 5.59
N PHE A 210 -9.39 -11.54 5.84
CA PHE A 210 -8.05 -11.04 5.57
C PHE A 210 -7.01 -11.61 6.54
N ALA A 211 -7.34 -11.84 7.81
CA ALA A 211 -6.39 -12.32 8.81
C ALA A 211 -5.63 -13.58 8.36
N LEU A 212 -6.31 -14.49 7.64
CA LEU A 212 -5.73 -15.75 7.15
C LEU A 212 -4.55 -15.55 6.20
N THR A 213 -4.60 -14.55 5.32
CA THR A 213 -3.51 -14.25 4.37
C THR A 213 -2.57 -13.18 4.89
N GLN A 214 -3.12 -12.20 5.62
CA GLN A 214 -2.41 -10.98 5.94
C GLN A 214 -1.54 -11.07 7.21
N ILE A 215 -1.90 -11.91 8.18
CA ILE A 215 -1.03 -12.16 9.35
C ILE A 215 0.28 -12.86 8.91
N PRO A 216 0.24 -13.97 8.13
CA PRO A 216 1.45 -14.58 7.60
C PRO A 216 2.29 -13.62 6.76
N LEU A 217 1.64 -12.78 5.94
CA LEU A 217 2.33 -11.79 5.13
C LEU A 217 3.01 -10.72 5.97
N ALA A 218 2.34 -10.19 7.01
CA ALA A 218 2.91 -9.20 7.90
C ALA A 218 4.15 -9.71 8.64
N ILE A 219 4.14 -10.96 9.10
CA ILE A 219 5.30 -11.60 9.72
C ILE A 219 6.43 -11.77 8.69
N SER A 220 6.10 -12.28 7.50
CA SER A 220 7.07 -12.52 6.43
C SER A 220 7.75 -11.23 5.97
N GLU A 221 6.97 -10.15 5.79
CA GLU A 221 7.49 -8.84 5.42
C GLU A 221 8.31 -8.21 6.55
N GLY A 222 7.92 -8.41 7.82
CA GLY A 222 8.72 -8.02 8.97
C GLY A 222 10.11 -8.66 8.95
N LEU A 223 10.19 -9.97 8.73
CA LEU A 223 11.46 -10.70 8.62
C LEU A 223 12.28 -10.23 7.42
N LEU A 224 11.64 -10.09 6.25
CA LEU A 224 12.28 -9.59 5.04
C LEU A 224 12.86 -8.19 5.26
N THR A 225 12.12 -7.32 5.95
CA THR A 225 12.57 -5.94 6.24
C THR A 225 13.82 -5.94 7.12
N VAL A 226 13.88 -6.81 8.14
CA VAL A 226 15.10 -6.96 8.97
C VAL A 226 16.28 -7.45 8.14
N LEU A 227 16.06 -8.40 7.22
CA LEU A 227 17.09 -8.93 6.34
C LEU A 227 17.64 -7.83 5.42
N VAL A 228 16.75 -7.11 4.74
CA VAL A 228 17.10 -5.96 3.88
C VAL A 228 17.85 -4.89 4.67
N TRP A 229 17.39 -4.58 5.89
CA TRP A 229 18.06 -3.60 6.74
C TRP A 229 19.49 -4.01 7.12
N ASN A 230 19.70 -5.27 7.51
CA ASN A 230 21.04 -5.78 7.82
C ASN A 230 21.96 -5.73 6.59
N TRP A 231 21.42 -6.02 5.41
CA TRP A 231 22.16 -5.90 4.15
C TRP A 231 22.56 -4.44 3.86
N LEU A 232 21.62 -3.50 3.97
CA LEU A 232 21.90 -2.06 3.81
C LEU A 232 22.95 -1.56 4.82
N GLN A 233 22.88 -1.98 6.09
CA GLN A 233 23.88 -1.62 7.08
C GLN A 233 25.27 -2.21 6.81
N THR A 234 25.36 -3.31 6.06
CA THR A 234 26.63 -3.96 5.77
C THR A 234 27.30 -3.35 4.54
N TYR A 235 26.53 -2.97 3.52
CA TYR A 235 27.05 -2.58 2.21
C TYR A 235 26.85 -1.09 1.83
N ASN A 236 25.93 -0.37 2.49
CA ASN A 236 25.48 0.98 2.10
C ASN A 236 25.41 1.95 3.30
N ARG A 237 26.43 1.93 4.17
CA ARG A 237 26.44 2.76 5.40
C ARG A 237 26.42 4.26 5.10
N THR A 238 27.19 4.71 4.11
CA THR A 238 27.31 6.12 3.73
C THR A 238 25.97 6.70 3.26
N GLU A 239 25.21 5.92 2.49
CA GLU A 239 23.87 6.31 2.04
C GLU A 239 22.87 6.33 3.20
N LEU A 240 22.94 5.35 4.12
CA LEU A 240 22.08 5.34 5.32
C LEU A 240 22.33 6.54 6.24
N GLU A 241 23.58 6.98 6.39
CA GLU A 241 23.93 8.18 7.14
C GLU A 241 23.33 9.43 6.49
N THR A 242 23.44 9.54 5.16
CA THR A 242 22.81 10.61 4.37
C THR A 242 21.29 10.62 4.55
N LEU A 243 20.65 9.45 4.61
CA LEU A 243 19.20 9.34 4.85
C LEU A 243 18.81 9.69 6.29
N ASN A 244 19.64 9.37 7.29
CA ASN A 244 19.37 9.76 8.69
C ASN A 244 19.41 11.28 8.89
N LEU A 245 20.21 12.02 8.12
CA LEU A 245 20.21 13.49 8.11
C LEU A 245 18.86 14.08 7.66
N MET A 246 18.01 13.31 6.95
CA MET A 246 16.67 13.74 6.55
C MET A 246 15.63 13.72 7.68
N LYS A 247 15.90 13.03 8.80
CA LYS A 247 14.93 12.83 9.88
C LYS A 247 14.91 13.96 10.90
N THR A 248 15.86 14.88 10.82
CA THR A 248 15.96 16.13 11.60
C THR A 248 15.21 17.27 10.90
#